data_AF-A0A397A3N5-F1
#
_entry.id   AF-A0A397A3N5-F1
#
_cell.length_a   1.000
_cell.length_b   1.000
_cell.length_c   1.000
_cell.angle_alpha   90.00
_cell.angle_beta   90.00
_cell.angle_gamma   90.00
#
_symmetry.space_group_name_H-M   'P 1'
#
loop_
_entity.id
_entity.type
_entity.pdbx_description
1 polymer ?
#
loop_
_entity_poly.entity_id
_entity_poly.type
_entity_poly.pdbx_seq_one_letter_code
_entity_poly.pdbx_strand_id
1 'polypeptide(L)'
;MVLHDVLVLMALLLLHVHALDYDFEGYPTRSGIGAWVDADTPLDARSKQSSRGESWDLVMSDEFEEEGRTFEAGKDHIWTALDIPDGVNAAIGLYSPANVYTKNGKLINRVEEVHTNVTYFNQWLEVPAIETNTLVRFSIDEIED
;
A
#
# COMPACT_ATOMS: atom_id res chain seq x y z
N MET A 1 51.31 20.05 17.96
CA MET A 1 50.03 19.34 17.82
C MET A 1 50.19 18.02 18.54
N VAL A 2 49.60 17.91 19.73
CA VAL A 2 49.95 16.87 20.71
C VAL A 2 49.01 15.68 20.49
N LEU A 3 49.47 14.45 20.76
CA LEU A 3 48.70 13.20 20.55
C LEU A 3 47.26 13.24 21.10
N HIS A 4 47.06 14.01 22.17
CA HIS A 4 45.76 14.29 22.77
C HIS A 4 44.78 14.98 21.80
N ASP A 5 45.24 15.97 21.04
CA ASP A 5 44.42 16.72 20.08
C ASP A 5 43.93 15.79 18.94
N VAL A 6 44.79 14.86 18.51
CA VAL A 6 44.47 13.87 17.47
C VAL A 6 43.45 12.85 17.96
N LEU A 7 43.57 12.40 19.21
CA LEU A 7 42.63 11.45 19.83
C LEU A 7 41.25 12.08 20.06
N VAL A 8 41.20 13.33 20.50
CA VAL A 8 39.93 14.07 20.67
C VAL A 8 39.25 14.27 19.30
N LEU A 9 40.01 14.60 18.27
CA LEU A 9 39.47 14.74 16.91
C LEU A 9 38.96 13.40 16.35
N MET A 10 39.67 12.30 16.58
CA MET A 10 39.22 10.96 16.19
C MET A 10 37.95 10.53 16.94
N ALA A 11 37.87 10.79 18.25
CA ALA A 11 36.68 10.47 19.04
C ALA A 11 35.46 11.29 18.59
N LEU A 12 35.65 12.56 18.23
CA LEU A 12 34.62 13.40 17.62
C LEU A 12 34.20 12.89 16.23
N LEU A 13 35.14 12.39 15.42
CA LEU A 13 34.84 11.79 14.11
C LEU A 13 34.05 10.48 14.26
N LEU A 14 34.43 9.64 15.23
CA LEU A 14 33.78 8.35 15.52
C LEU A 14 32.35 8.52 16.05
N LEU A 15 32.06 9.62 16.78
CA LEU A 15 30.70 9.97 17.21
C LEU A 15 29.78 10.43 16.07
N HIS A 16 30.32 10.76 14.90
CA HIS A 16 29.56 11.16 13.71
C HIS A 16 29.48 10.05 12.65
N VAL A 17 29.91 8.83 12.97
CA VAL A 17 29.71 7.67 12.08
C VAL A 17 28.25 7.24 12.20
N HIS A 18 27.39 7.86 11.40
CA HIS A 18 26.09 7.29 11.07
C HIS A 18 26.32 6.16 10.08
N ALA A 19 25.85 4.96 10.42
CA ALA A 19 25.69 3.91 9.42
C ALA A 19 24.63 4.41 8.43
N LEU A 20 25.03 4.63 7.18
CA LEU A 20 24.08 4.80 6.09
C LEU A 20 23.62 3.38 5.74
N ASP A 21 22.42 3.03 6.19
CA ASP A 21 21.76 1.82 5.73
C ASP A 21 21.37 2.04 4.26
N TYR A 22 21.88 1.19 3.38
CA TYR A 22 21.60 1.24 1.94
C TYR A 22 20.56 0.18 1.54
N ASP A 23 19.84 -0.41 2.49
CA ASP A 23 18.71 -1.28 2.18
C ASP A 23 17.49 -0.45 1.76
N PHE A 24 17.28 -0.39 0.44
CA PHE A 24 16.01 -0.02 -0.20
C PHE A 24 15.52 1.44 -0.01
N GLU A 25 16.36 2.40 0.33
CA GLU A 25 15.95 3.80 0.24
C GLU A 25 16.06 4.29 -1.21
N GLY A 26 14.93 4.23 -1.92
CA GLY A 26 14.76 4.90 -3.20
C GLY A 26 15.19 6.36 -3.13
N TYR A 27 15.63 6.91 -4.27
CA TYR A 27 16.11 8.29 -4.35
C TYR A 27 15.18 9.26 -3.60
N PRO A 28 15.74 10.18 -2.79
CA PRO A 28 14.93 11.11 -2.04
C PRO A 28 14.05 11.91 -3.00
N THR A 29 12.76 12.00 -2.69
CA THR A 29 11.83 12.76 -3.51
C THR A 29 12.21 14.25 -3.45
N ARG A 30 11.96 14.97 -4.55
CA ARG A 30 12.22 16.42 -4.58
C ARG A 30 11.31 17.20 -3.63
N SER A 31 10.14 16.65 -3.30
CA SER A 31 9.18 17.26 -2.37
C SER A 31 9.57 17.08 -0.90
N GLY A 32 10.47 16.16 -0.58
CA GLY A 32 10.80 15.78 0.81
C GLY A 32 9.71 14.93 1.49
N ILE A 33 8.72 14.46 0.72
CA ILE A 33 7.67 13.54 1.17
C ILE A 33 8.10 12.11 0.76
N GLY A 34 7.91 11.11 1.63
CA GLY A 34 8.26 9.72 1.30
C GLY A 34 7.59 9.27 0.00
N ALA A 35 8.24 8.39 -0.77
CA ALA A 35 7.73 7.97 -2.08
C ALA A 35 6.35 7.27 -2.02
N TRP A 36 6.00 6.72 -0.86
CA TRP A 36 4.73 6.02 -0.59
C TRP A 36 3.87 6.76 0.45
N VAL A 37 4.23 8.00 0.79
CA VAL A 37 3.53 8.82 1.79
C VAL A 37 2.66 9.82 1.04
N ASP A 38 1.38 9.85 1.37
CA ASP A 38 0.43 10.82 0.81
C ASP A 38 0.87 12.26 1.15
N ALA A 39 0.73 13.15 0.17
CA ALA A 39 1.03 14.56 0.36
C ALA A 39 0.13 15.21 1.41
N ASP A 40 -1.11 14.72 1.54
CA ASP A 40 -2.09 15.20 2.51
C ASP A 40 -1.89 14.65 3.92
N THR A 41 -0.96 13.69 4.12
CA THR A 41 -0.64 13.16 5.45
C THR A 41 -0.15 14.28 6.39
N PRO A 42 -0.84 14.49 7.54
CA PRO A 42 -0.48 15.48 8.54
C PRO A 42 0.95 15.32 9.06
N LEU A 43 1.63 16.45 9.34
CA LEU A 43 3.03 16.43 9.80
C LEU A 43 3.22 15.69 11.13
N ASP A 44 2.23 15.74 12.02
CA ASP A 44 2.24 15.05 13.31
C ASP A 44 2.00 13.54 13.20
N ALA A 45 1.48 13.06 12.06
CA ALA A 45 1.31 11.64 11.77
C ALA A 45 2.55 10.99 11.12
N ARG A 46 3.53 11.79 10.68
CA ARG A 46 4.73 11.30 9.96
C ARG A 46 5.79 10.66 10.83
N SER A 47 5.68 10.81 12.15
CA SER A 47 6.58 10.16 13.11
C SER A 47 5.81 9.72 14.34
N LYS A 48 6.23 8.63 14.97
CA LYS A 48 5.61 8.11 16.18
C LYS A 48 6.65 7.65 17.18
N GLN A 49 6.46 7.99 18.44
CA GLN A 49 7.22 7.39 19.53
C GLN A 49 6.58 6.04 19.91
N SER A 50 7.37 4.97 19.83
CA SER A 50 6.98 3.64 20.27
C SER A 50 6.81 3.60 21.80
N SER A 51 6.09 2.60 22.30
CA SER A 51 5.94 2.37 23.74
C SER A 51 7.27 2.09 24.46
N ARG A 52 8.34 1.81 23.71
CA ARG A 52 9.70 1.55 24.21
C ARG A 52 10.63 2.77 24.07
N GLY A 53 10.12 3.91 23.61
CA GLY A 53 10.88 5.15 23.44
C GLY A 53 11.63 5.28 22.12
N GLU A 54 11.47 4.32 21.21
CA GLU A 54 12.04 4.38 19.86
C GLU A 54 11.24 5.35 18.99
N SER A 55 11.91 6.06 18.08
CA SER A 55 11.23 6.88 17.07
C SER A 55 11.01 6.06 15.80
N TRP A 56 9.80 6.08 15.28
CA TRP A 56 9.42 5.40 14.04
C TRP A 56 8.98 6.45 13.02
N ASP A 57 9.58 6.39 11.84
CA ASP A 57 9.20 7.21 10.70
C ASP A 57 8.09 6.53 9.89
N LEU A 58 7.16 7.33 9.37
CA LEU A 58 6.10 6.85 8.50
C LEU A 58 6.67 6.49 7.12
N VAL A 59 6.48 5.23 6.73
CA VAL A 59 7.00 4.70 5.46
C VAL A 59 5.97 4.64 4.33
N MET A 60 4.68 4.63 4.66
CA MET A 60 3.57 4.58 3.69
C MET A 60 2.28 5.15 4.31
N SER A 61 1.51 5.91 3.55
CA SER A 61 0.17 6.39 3.92
C SER A 61 -0.68 6.72 2.69
N ASP A 62 -1.99 6.75 2.89
CA ASP A 62 -2.98 7.22 1.93
C ASP A 62 -4.19 7.73 2.72
N GLU A 63 -4.53 9.01 2.58
CA GLU A 63 -5.64 9.62 3.32
C GLU A 63 -6.95 9.61 2.53
N PHE A 64 -6.90 9.22 1.25
CA PHE A 64 -8.06 9.12 0.37
C PHE A 64 -8.85 10.41 0.14
N GLU A 65 -8.19 11.56 0.31
CA GLU A 65 -8.77 12.90 0.15
C GLU A 65 -8.97 13.31 -1.32
N GLU A 66 -8.19 12.76 -2.25
CA GLU A 66 -8.41 12.96 -3.68
C GLU A 66 -9.73 12.32 -4.11
N GLU A 67 -10.73 13.12 -4.48
CA GLU A 67 -12.08 12.68 -4.85
C GLU A 67 -12.12 11.95 -6.21
N GLY A 68 -12.82 10.82 -6.27
CA GLY A 68 -13.09 10.12 -7.53
C GLY A 68 -11.89 9.35 -8.11
N ARG A 69 -10.86 9.07 -7.30
CA ARG A 69 -9.79 8.15 -7.70
C ARG A 69 -10.38 6.78 -8.02
N THR A 70 -9.82 6.17 -9.07
CA THR A 70 -10.12 4.81 -9.50
C THR A 70 -8.87 3.96 -9.32
N PHE A 71 -9.03 2.74 -8.82
CA PHE A 71 -7.91 1.82 -8.61
C PHE A 71 -7.77 0.81 -9.74
N GLU A 72 -8.23 1.15 -10.95
CA GLU A 72 -7.94 0.35 -12.14
C GLU A 72 -6.42 0.26 -12.36
N ALA A 73 -5.98 -0.86 -12.95
CA ALA A 73 -4.56 -1.09 -13.19
C ALA A 73 -3.89 0.07 -13.94
N GLY A 74 -2.88 0.67 -13.31
CA GLY A 74 -2.12 1.79 -13.86
C GLY A 74 -2.78 3.17 -13.76
N LYS A 75 -3.90 3.31 -13.03
CA LYS A 75 -4.56 4.60 -12.78
C LYS A 75 -4.16 5.26 -11.46
N ASP A 76 -3.73 4.47 -10.49
CA ASP A 76 -3.24 4.94 -9.20
C ASP A 76 -1.76 4.55 -9.03
N HIS A 77 -1.01 5.37 -8.30
CA HIS A 77 0.45 5.21 -8.15
C HIS A 77 0.86 4.23 -7.05
N ILE A 78 -0.06 3.90 -6.13
CA ILE A 78 0.18 3.07 -4.94
C ILE A 78 -0.67 1.81 -5.06
N TRP A 79 -1.94 1.98 -5.41
CA TRP A 79 -2.93 0.91 -5.34
C TRP A 79 -3.32 0.37 -6.71
N THR A 80 -3.74 -0.89 -6.73
CA THR A 80 -4.42 -1.50 -7.87
C THR A 80 -5.47 -2.47 -7.31
N ALA A 81 -6.73 -2.21 -7.64
CA ALA A 81 -7.83 -3.09 -7.29
C ALA A 81 -7.74 -4.39 -8.08
N LEU A 82 -8.17 -5.47 -7.43
CA LEU A 82 -8.26 -6.78 -8.05
C LEU A 82 -9.41 -6.83 -9.08
N ASP A 83 -9.16 -7.54 -10.17
CA ASP A 83 -10.14 -7.85 -11.21
C ASP A 83 -10.15 -9.37 -11.46
N ILE A 84 -10.63 -10.13 -10.48
CA ILE A 84 -10.58 -11.60 -10.47
C ILE A 84 -11.81 -12.22 -9.81
N PRO A 85 -12.19 -13.45 -10.19
CA PRO A 85 -13.15 -14.25 -9.42
C PRO A 85 -12.67 -14.52 -8.01
N ASP A 86 -13.63 -14.68 -7.08
CA ASP A 86 -13.32 -15.14 -5.73
C ASP A 86 -12.74 -16.56 -5.75
N GLY A 87 -11.66 -16.77 -5.00
CA GLY A 87 -10.79 -17.95 -5.12
C GLY A 87 -11.27 -19.19 -4.35
N VAL A 88 -12.40 -19.12 -3.63
CA VAL A 88 -12.87 -20.15 -2.69
C VAL A 88 -14.36 -20.53 -2.90
N ASN A 89 -14.73 -21.76 -2.50
CA ASN A 89 -16.11 -22.24 -2.30
C ASN A 89 -17.15 -21.91 -3.38
N ALA A 90 -17.00 -22.51 -4.57
CA ALA A 90 -17.93 -22.36 -5.70
C ALA A 90 -18.05 -20.96 -6.31
N ALA A 91 -17.19 -20.02 -5.89
CA ALA A 91 -16.82 -18.77 -6.56
C ALA A 91 -18.00 -18.06 -7.25
N ILE A 92 -18.99 -17.62 -6.47
CA ILE A 92 -20.13 -16.89 -7.03
C ILE A 92 -19.84 -15.42 -7.28
N GLY A 93 -18.68 -14.88 -6.90
CA GLY A 93 -18.43 -13.47 -7.12
C GLY A 93 -17.07 -13.03 -7.61
N LEU A 94 -17.01 -11.73 -7.80
CA LEU A 94 -16.05 -11.03 -8.65
C LEU A 94 -15.57 -9.78 -7.93
N TYR A 95 -14.27 -9.75 -7.61
CA TYR A 95 -13.59 -8.49 -7.31
C TYR A 95 -13.48 -7.70 -8.60
N SER A 96 -13.92 -6.45 -8.60
CA SER A 96 -13.83 -5.58 -9.77
C SER A 96 -13.40 -4.17 -9.37
N PRO A 97 -12.52 -3.51 -10.15
CA PRO A 97 -12.08 -2.14 -9.88
C PRO A 97 -13.23 -1.12 -9.82
N ALA A 98 -14.37 -1.41 -10.45
CA ALA A 98 -15.54 -0.53 -10.41
C ALA A 98 -16.19 -0.43 -9.02
N ASN A 99 -15.85 -1.36 -8.11
CA ASN A 99 -16.40 -1.42 -6.76
C ASN A 99 -15.58 -0.58 -5.76
N VAL A 100 -14.37 -0.14 -6.12
CA VAL A 100 -13.46 0.55 -5.21
C VAL A 100 -13.09 1.92 -5.79
N TYR A 101 -13.38 2.98 -5.05
CA TYR A 101 -13.12 4.36 -5.46
C TYR A 101 -13.02 5.27 -4.23
N THR A 102 -12.54 6.50 -4.40
CA THR A 102 -12.58 7.48 -3.30
C THR A 102 -13.80 8.39 -3.38
N LYS A 103 -14.40 8.69 -2.23
CA LYS A 103 -15.51 9.63 -2.12
C LYS A 103 -15.60 10.22 -0.72
N ASN A 104 -15.71 11.54 -0.64
CA ASN A 104 -15.81 12.32 0.60
C ASN A 104 -14.64 12.02 1.58
N GLY A 105 -13.40 12.03 1.08
CA GLY A 105 -12.20 11.80 1.90
C GLY A 105 -12.06 10.39 2.44
N LYS A 106 -12.56 9.39 1.70
CA LYS A 106 -12.58 7.99 2.13
C LYS A 106 -12.40 7.06 0.96
N LEU A 107 -11.73 5.95 1.19
CA LEU A 107 -11.84 4.76 0.38
C LEU A 107 -13.25 4.18 0.53
N ILE A 108 -13.98 4.11 -0.57
CA ILE A 108 -15.25 3.40 -0.66
C ILE A 108 -14.99 2.05 -1.28
N ASN A 109 -15.41 1.02 -0.56
CA ASN A 109 -15.52 -0.31 -1.10
C ASN A 109 -17.00 -0.69 -1.14
N ARG A 110 -17.55 -0.83 -2.34
CA ARG A 110 -18.99 -0.95 -2.57
C ARG A 110 -19.36 -2.38 -2.94
N VAL A 111 -20.22 -2.96 -2.13
CA VAL A 111 -20.95 -4.20 -2.47
C VAL A 111 -22.14 -3.87 -3.37
N GLU A 112 -22.31 -4.64 -4.43
CA GLU A 112 -23.51 -4.60 -5.25
C GLU A 112 -23.92 -6.00 -5.66
N GLU A 113 -25.06 -6.14 -6.34
CA GLU A 113 -25.47 -7.41 -6.92
C GLU A 113 -25.57 -7.19 -8.43
N VAL A 114 -24.43 -7.35 -9.11
CA VAL A 114 -24.34 -7.18 -10.56
C VAL A 114 -23.77 -8.45 -11.17
N HIS A 115 -24.65 -9.19 -11.84
CA HIS A 115 -24.28 -10.37 -12.63
C HIS A 115 -23.43 -9.95 -13.83
N THR A 116 -22.21 -10.45 -13.88
CA THR A 116 -21.20 -10.13 -14.89
C THR A 116 -20.69 -11.41 -15.50
N ASN A 117 -20.67 -11.49 -16.84
CA ASN A 117 -20.03 -12.60 -17.54
C ASN A 117 -18.52 -12.34 -17.59
N VAL A 118 -17.75 -13.26 -17.02
CA VAL A 118 -16.29 -13.15 -16.93
C VAL A 118 -15.65 -14.39 -17.55
N THR A 119 -14.62 -14.16 -18.35
CA THR A 119 -13.76 -15.22 -18.90
C THR A 119 -12.42 -15.17 -18.17
N TYR A 120 -12.04 -16.26 -17.51
CA TYR A 120 -10.82 -16.33 -16.70
C TYR A 120 -10.18 -17.72 -16.77
N PHE A 121 -8.92 -17.80 -16.35
CA PHE A 121 -8.21 -19.07 -16.21
C PHE A 121 -8.51 -19.70 -14.85
N ASN A 122 -9.25 -20.82 -14.85
CA ASN A 122 -9.57 -21.54 -13.64
C ASN A 122 -8.51 -22.62 -13.36
N GLN A 123 -7.64 -22.34 -12.40
CA GLN A 123 -6.59 -23.26 -11.93
C GLN A 123 -7.11 -24.38 -11.01
N TRP A 124 -8.36 -24.33 -10.56
CA TRP A 124 -8.98 -25.29 -9.63
C TRP A 124 -9.77 -26.41 -10.31
N LEU A 125 -9.85 -26.41 -11.64
CA LEU A 125 -10.39 -27.54 -12.39
C LEU A 125 -9.45 -28.75 -12.31
N GLU A 126 -10.01 -29.96 -12.47
CA GLU A 126 -9.20 -31.20 -12.59
C GLU A 126 -8.13 -31.06 -13.68
N VAL A 127 -8.48 -30.38 -14.78
CA VAL A 127 -7.54 -29.91 -15.80
C VAL A 127 -7.70 -28.38 -15.92
N PRO A 128 -6.71 -27.59 -15.49
CA PRO A 128 -6.75 -26.12 -15.57
C PRO A 128 -7.04 -25.62 -16.99
N ALA A 129 -8.02 -24.73 -17.13
CA ALA A 129 -8.49 -24.25 -18.41
C ALA A 129 -9.10 -22.85 -18.31
N ILE A 130 -9.29 -22.22 -19.47
CA ILE A 130 -10.12 -21.01 -19.58
C ILE A 130 -11.59 -21.41 -19.50
N GLU A 131 -12.36 -20.75 -18.64
CA GLU A 131 -13.81 -20.91 -18.55
C GLU A 131 -14.51 -19.56 -18.61
N THR A 132 -15.81 -19.58 -18.90
CA THR A 132 -16.66 -18.39 -18.87
C THR A 132 -17.85 -18.68 -17.98
N ASN A 133 -17.98 -17.90 -16.91
CA ASN A 133 -19.04 -18.02 -15.93
C ASN A 133 -19.69 -16.66 -15.65
N THR A 134 -20.93 -16.69 -15.16
CA THR A 134 -21.61 -15.51 -14.65
C THR A 134 -21.33 -15.39 -13.15
N LEU A 135 -20.65 -14.32 -12.76
CA LEU A 135 -20.27 -14.02 -11.38
C LEU A 135 -21.00 -12.77 -10.90
N VAL A 136 -21.13 -12.61 -9.58
CA VAL A 136 -21.74 -11.44 -8.95
C VAL A 136 -20.65 -10.54 -8.39
N ARG A 137 -20.63 -9.27 -8.80
CA ARG A 137 -19.69 -8.30 -8.21
C ARG A 137 -20.05 -8.03 -6.76
N PHE A 138 -19.30 -8.56 -5.81
CA PHE A 138 -19.42 -8.20 -4.40
C PHE A 138 -18.05 -7.76 -3.89
N SER A 139 -18.03 -6.88 -2.90
CA SER A 139 -16.85 -6.74 -2.03
C SER A 139 -17.16 -7.39 -0.70
N ILE A 140 -16.15 -7.91 -0.02
CA ILE A 140 -16.28 -8.38 1.36
C ILE A 140 -16.70 -7.20 2.23
N ASP A 141 -17.94 -7.21 2.69
CA ASP A 141 -18.33 -6.62 3.96
C ASP A 141 -18.03 -7.71 5.02
N GLU A 142 -17.21 -7.36 6.02
CA GLU A 142 -16.81 -8.21 7.16
C GLU A 142 -15.90 -9.42 6.83
N ILE A 143 -14.63 -9.31 7.26
CA ILE A 143 -13.98 -10.46 7.90
C ILE A 143 -14.71 -10.61 9.23
N GLU A 144 -15.66 -11.54 9.35
CA GLU A 144 -16.12 -11.96 10.67
C GLU A 144 -14.91 -12.55 11.43
N ASP A 145 -14.68 -12.04 12.64
CA ASP A 145 -13.57 -12.37 13.56
C ASP A 145 -13.36 -13.89 13.81
#